data_AF-A0A957NNW5-F1
#
_entry.id   AF-A0A957NNW5-F1
#
_cell.length_a   1.000
_cell.length_b   1.000
_cell.length_c   1.000
_cell.angle_alpha   90.00
_cell.angle_beta   90.00
_cell.angle_gamma   90.00
#
_symmetry.space_group_name_H-M   'P 1'
#
loop_
_entity.id
_entity.type
_entity.pdbx_description
1 polymer ?
#
loop_
_entity_poly.entity_id
_entity_poly.type
_entity_poly.pdbx_seq_one_letter_code
_entity_poly.pdbx_strand_id
1 'polypeptide(L)'
;MRKIAFWLSLAFIFSIPWENSVVLPGLGSIARIIGLLATASWMGKVLFNGELRRPHLFHLAMFAYIAWNAATIFWSIKPDNTFNRIETYIQLFIFSLLIWDLLDNRESLDDGLQMYILGGGVAIVSTIFNYFAGVGVRGGIRYAASGFDPN
;
A
#
# COMPACT_ATOMS: atom_id res chain seq x y z
N MET A 1 2.44 5.21 -21.13
CA MET A 1 2.37 5.39 -19.66
C MET A 1 1.32 4.52 -18.98
N ARG A 2 0.08 4.42 -19.48
CA ARG A 2 -0.97 3.58 -18.87
C ARG A 2 -0.56 2.13 -18.59
N LYS A 3 0.04 1.42 -19.55
CA LYS A 3 0.51 0.03 -19.36
C LYS A 3 1.57 -0.09 -18.25
N ILE A 4 2.50 0.86 -18.18
CA ILE A 4 3.57 0.87 -17.16
C ILE A 4 2.95 1.10 -15.77
N ALA A 5 2.06 2.10 -15.66
CA ALA A 5 1.35 2.39 -14.42
C ALA A 5 0.53 1.18 -13.93
N PHE A 6 -0.12 0.47 -14.85
CA PHE A 6 -0.88 -0.74 -14.55
C PHE A 6 0.01 -1.89 -14.03
N TRP A 7 1.12 -2.22 -14.70
CA TRP A 7 2.01 -3.27 -14.21
C TRP A 7 2.67 -2.90 -12.88
N LEU A 8 3.02 -1.63 -12.69
CA LEU A 8 3.51 -1.14 -11.40
C LEU A 8 2.43 -1.19 -10.30
N SER A 9 1.16 -0.95 -10.63
CA SER A 9 0.08 -1.08 -9.64
C SER A 9 -0.13 -2.55 -9.25
N LEU A 10 -0.01 -3.48 -10.19
CA LEU A 10 -0.04 -4.92 -9.89
C LEU A 10 1.13 -5.35 -8.99
N ALA A 11 2.35 -4.88 -9.29
CA ALA A 11 3.52 -5.12 -8.44
C ALA A 11 3.36 -4.50 -7.03
N PHE A 12 2.76 -3.32 -6.95
CA PHE A 12 2.41 -2.68 -5.68
C PHE A 12 1.41 -3.54 -4.91
N ILE A 13 0.30 -3.94 -5.52
CA ILE A 13 -0.74 -4.78 -4.87
C ILE A 13 -0.15 -6.10 -4.38
N PHE A 14 0.74 -6.73 -5.16
CA PHE A 14 1.46 -7.94 -4.76
C PHE A 14 2.35 -7.73 -3.53
N SER A 15 2.93 -6.53 -3.37
CA SER A 15 3.83 -6.22 -2.25
C SER A 15 3.12 -5.90 -0.94
N ILE A 16 1.85 -5.49 -0.98
CA ILE A 16 1.08 -5.11 0.21
C ILE A 16 1.04 -6.22 1.27
N PRO A 17 0.72 -7.49 0.94
CA PRO A 17 0.56 -8.54 1.94
C PRO A 17 1.85 -8.95 2.64
N TRP A 18 3.03 -8.48 2.22
CA TRP A 18 4.30 -8.80 2.86
C TRP A 18 5.18 -7.56 3.05
N GLU A 19 4.56 -6.37 3.11
CA GLU A 19 5.27 -5.09 3.17
C GLU A 19 6.28 -5.00 4.33
N ASN A 20 5.96 -5.65 5.46
CA ASN A 20 6.79 -5.62 6.67
C ASN A 20 7.90 -6.68 6.64
N SER A 21 7.88 -7.61 5.69
CA SER A 21 8.88 -8.66 5.57
C SER A 21 10.20 -8.17 5.01
N VAL A 22 10.19 -7.10 4.20
CA VAL A 22 11.40 -6.50 3.65
C VAL A 22 11.38 -4.98 3.80
N VAL A 23 12.10 -4.52 4.82
CA VAL A 23 12.25 -3.10 5.16
C VAL A 23 13.71 -2.70 4.95
N LEU A 24 13.94 -1.68 4.11
CA LEU A 24 15.25 -1.14 3.84
C LEU A 24 15.56 0.01 4.83
N PRO A 25 16.73 -0.01 5.50
CA PRO A 25 17.14 1.10 6.37
C PRO A 25 17.12 2.44 5.62
N GLY A 26 16.42 3.43 6.18
CA GLY A 26 16.32 4.79 5.63
C GLY A 26 15.33 4.98 4.46
N LEU A 27 14.91 3.91 3.78
CA LEU A 27 14.00 3.98 2.62
C LEU A 27 12.57 3.47 2.91
N GLY A 28 12.39 2.71 4.00
CA GLY A 28 11.09 2.13 4.38
C GLY A 28 10.83 0.77 3.74
N SER A 29 9.57 0.38 3.64
CA SER A 29 9.18 -0.91 3.04
C SER A 29 9.37 -0.91 1.53
N ILE A 30 9.65 -2.09 0.95
CA ILE A 30 9.68 -2.27 -0.51
C ILE A 30 8.33 -1.87 -1.13
N ALA A 31 7.22 -2.19 -0.45
CA ALA A 31 5.88 -1.82 -0.90
C ALA A 31 5.73 -0.29 -1.06
N ARG A 32 6.30 0.50 -0.14
CA ARG A 32 6.28 1.97 -0.24
C ARG A 32 7.02 2.45 -1.48
N ILE A 33 8.19 1.88 -1.78
CA ILE A 33 9.00 2.26 -2.95
C ILE A 33 8.24 1.94 -4.24
N ILE A 34 7.72 0.72 -4.36
CA ILE A 34 6.95 0.29 -5.54
C ILE A 34 5.69 1.15 -5.70
N GLY A 35 4.99 1.43 -4.59
CA GLY A 35 3.83 2.31 -4.58
C GLY A 35 4.14 3.72 -5.06
N LEU A 36 5.26 4.32 -4.63
CA LEU A 36 5.70 5.64 -5.10
C LEU A 36 6.00 5.64 -6.60
N LEU A 37 6.65 4.59 -7.13
CA LEU A 37 6.91 4.44 -8.57
C LEU A 37 5.62 4.27 -9.38
N ALA A 38 4.67 3.48 -8.85
CA ALA A 38 3.35 3.31 -9.44
C ALA A 38 2.59 4.64 -9.49
N THR A 39 2.59 5.39 -8.39
CA THR A 39 1.99 6.73 -8.28
C THR A 39 2.62 7.70 -9.26
N ALA A 40 3.94 7.79 -9.35
CA ALA A 40 4.61 8.69 -10.29
C ALA A 40 4.22 8.38 -11.75
N SER A 41 4.18 7.09 -12.10
CA SER A 41 3.79 6.64 -13.45
C SER A 41 2.31 6.91 -13.76
N TRP A 42 1.44 6.73 -12.76
CA TRP A 42 0.01 7.02 -12.84
C TRP A 42 -0.24 8.53 -12.97
N MET A 43 0.41 9.36 -12.16
CA MET A 43 0.32 10.82 -12.27
C MET A 43 0.80 11.31 -13.64
N GLY A 44 1.89 10.73 -14.17
CA GLY A 44 2.31 10.98 -15.54
C GLY A 44 1.20 10.66 -16.54
N LYS A 45 0.59 9.46 -16.46
CA LYS A 45 -0.56 9.09 -17.30
C LYS A 45 -1.69 10.13 -17.21
N VAL A 46 -2.06 10.58 -16.01
CA VAL A 46 -3.15 11.56 -15.81
C VAL A 46 -2.78 12.91 -16.42
N LEU A 47 -1.56 13.40 -16.20
CA LEU A 47 -1.11 14.70 -16.69
C LEU A 47 -1.01 14.76 -18.22
N PHE A 48 -0.51 13.69 -18.85
CA PHE A 48 -0.31 13.66 -20.30
C PHE A 48 -1.58 13.31 -21.09
N ASN A 49 -2.44 12.46 -20.53
CA ASN A 49 -3.68 12.07 -21.23
C ASN A 49 -4.89 12.92 -20.81
N GLY A 50 -4.83 13.63 -19.68
CA GLY A 50 -5.97 14.38 -19.13
C GLY A 50 -7.11 13.49 -18.61
N GLU A 51 -6.89 12.18 -18.51
CA GLU A 51 -7.91 11.19 -18.19
C GLU A 51 -7.73 10.67 -16.77
N LEU A 52 -8.56 11.19 -15.85
CA LEU A 52 -8.80 10.61 -14.54
C LEU A 52 -10.25 10.15 -14.47
N ARG A 53 -10.47 8.89 -14.12
CA ARG A 53 -11.81 8.37 -13.88
C ARG A 53 -12.50 9.22 -12.80
N ARG A 54 -13.75 9.62 -13.04
CA ARG A 54 -14.52 10.47 -12.12
C ARG A 54 -14.48 9.86 -10.70
N PRO A 55 -13.96 10.60 -9.69
CA PRO A 55 -13.91 10.11 -8.32
C PRO A 55 -15.32 9.82 -7.79
N HIS A 56 -15.48 8.66 -7.14
CA HIS A 56 -16.71 8.30 -6.44
C HIS A 56 -16.90 9.07 -5.13
N LEU A 57 -18.12 9.08 -4.58
CA LEU A 57 -18.45 9.68 -3.28
C LEU A 57 -17.54 9.20 -2.14
N PHE A 58 -17.04 7.97 -2.24
CA PHE A 58 -16.05 7.40 -1.31
C PHE A 58 -14.76 8.23 -1.24
N HIS A 59 -14.24 8.69 -2.38
CA HIS A 59 -13.04 9.53 -2.42
C HIS A 59 -13.31 10.90 -1.78
N LEU A 60 -14.51 11.45 -1.95
CA LEU A 60 -14.91 12.68 -1.29
C LEU A 60 -14.97 12.51 0.24
N ALA A 61 -15.51 11.39 0.71
CA ALA A 61 -15.53 11.05 2.14
C ALA A 61 -14.12 10.87 2.71
N MET A 62 -13.22 10.19 1.98
CA MET A 62 -11.80 10.09 2.37
C MET A 62 -11.13 11.47 2.45
N PHE A 63 -11.36 12.32 1.46
CA PHE A 63 -10.81 13.68 1.45
C PHE A 63 -11.32 14.51 2.63
N ALA A 64 -12.63 14.45 2.92
CA ALA A 64 -13.22 15.12 4.08
C ALA A 64 -12.64 14.60 5.40
N TYR A 65 -12.42 13.29 5.51
CA TYR A 65 -11.76 12.68 6.67
C TYR A 65 -10.31 13.20 6.83
N ILE A 66 -9.55 13.30 5.75
CA ILE A 66 -8.18 13.84 5.78
C ILE A 66 -8.19 15.31 6.19
N ALA A 67 -9.09 16.13 5.62
CA ALA A 67 -9.23 17.53 5.97
C ALA A 67 -9.61 17.73 7.44
N TRP A 68 -10.48 16.88 7.98
CA TRP A 68 -10.81 16.88 9.40
C TRP A 68 -9.60 16.53 10.27
N ASN A 69 -8.82 15.51 9.90
CA ASN A 69 -7.59 15.17 10.61
C ASN A 69 -6.55 16.31 10.54
N ALA A 70 -6.46 17.00 9.40
CA ALA A 70 -5.60 18.17 9.26
C ALA A 70 -6.03 19.32 10.18
N ALA A 71 -7.33 19.57 10.32
CA ALA A 71 -7.83 20.57 11.28
C ALA A 71 -7.46 20.21 12.73
N THR A 72 -7.38 18.92 13.07
CA THR A 72 -7.01 18.52 14.44
C THR A 72 -5.60 18.93 14.87
N ILE A 73 -4.71 19.32 13.94
CA ILE A 73 -3.40 19.88 14.25
C ILE A 73 -3.52 21.07 15.20
N PHE A 74 -4.55 21.91 15.06
CA PHE A 74 -4.72 23.14 15.85
C PHE A 74 -5.01 22.88 17.34
N TRP A 75 -5.45 21.68 17.70
CA TRP A 75 -5.73 21.30 19.09
C TRP A 75 -5.08 19.97 19.50
N SER A 76 -4.08 19.52 18.75
CA SER A 76 -3.37 18.28 19.04
C SER A 76 -2.34 18.49 20.16
N ILE A 77 -2.32 17.56 21.12
CA ILE A 77 -1.33 17.52 22.21
C ILE A 77 0.08 17.23 21.65
N LYS A 78 0.17 16.50 20.53
CA LYS A 78 1.42 16.16 19.84
C LYS A 78 1.27 16.44 18.34
N PRO A 79 1.46 17.69 17.90
CA PRO A 79 1.28 18.08 16.50
C PRO A 79 2.15 17.25 15.53
N ASP A 80 3.41 16.97 15.88
CA ASP A 80 4.33 16.20 15.02
C ASP A 80 3.79 14.80 14.67
N ASN A 81 3.22 14.10 15.65
CA ASN A 81 2.59 12.80 15.43
C ASN A 81 1.34 12.90 14.53
N THR A 82 0.66 14.04 14.59
CA THR A 82 -0.53 14.32 13.77
C THR A 82 -0.12 14.56 12.33
N PHE A 83 0.97 15.31 12.11
CA PHE A 83 1.56 15.51 10.78
C PHE A 83 1.98 14.18 10.13
N ASN A 84 2.69 13.32 10.86
CA ASN A 84 3.11 12.01 10.33
C ASN A 84 1.91 11.13 9.91
N ARG A 85 0.81 11.18 10.67
CA ARG A 85 -0.43 10.48 10.34
C ARG A 85 -1.10 11.05 9.09
N ILE A 86 -1.16 12.38 8.97
CA ILE A 86 -1.74 13.04 7.79
C ILE A 86 -0.95 12.68 6.53
N GLU A 87 0.39 12.65 6.59
CA GLU A 87 1.22 12.19 5.47
C GLU A 87 0.82 10.78 5.02
N THR A 88 0.63 9.87 5.99
CA THR A 88 0.20 8.50 5.71
C THR A 88 -1.19 8.46 5.06
N TYR A 89 -2.14 9.25 5.56
CA TYR A 89 -3.48 9.31 4.98
C TYR A 89 -3.51 9.88 3.56
N ILE A 90 -2.68 10.89 3.29
CA ILE A 90 -2.51 11.43 1.93
C ILE A 90 -1.96 10.34 0.99
N GLN A 91 -0.94 9.58 1.43
CA GLN A 91 -0.39 8.47 0.64
C GLN A 91 -1.46 7.40 0.35
N LEU A 92 -2.23 6.98 1.36
CA LEU A 92 -3.32 6.01 1.20
C LEU A 92 -4.43 6.52 0.27
N PHE A 93 -4.76 7.80 0.33
CA PHE A 93 -5.73 8.41 -0.56
C PHE A 93 -5.26 8.40 -2.02
N ILE A 94 -3.98 8.69 -2.26
CA ILE A 94 -3.38 8.63 -3.59
C ILE A 94 -3.38 7.18 -4.11
N PHE A 95 -3.00 6.20 -3.29
CA PHE A 95 -3.05 4.79 -3.68
C PHE A 95 -4.47 4.31 -3.99
N SER A 96 -5.46 4.75 -3.19
CA SER A 96 -6.88 4.48 -3.45
C SER A 96 -7.33 5.00 -4.81
N LEU A 97 -6.99 6.26 -5.14
CA LEU A 97 -7.27 6.85 -6.46
C LEU A 97 -6.58 6.12 -7.60
N LEU A 98 -5.30 5.77 -7.43
CA LEU A 98 -4.53 5.02 -8.41
C LEU A 98 -5.18 3.67 -8.72
N ILE A 99 -5.54 2.90 -7.69
CA ILE A 99 -6.17 1.59 -7.87
C ILE A 99 -7.54 1.76 -8.52
N TRP A 100 -8.34 2.73 -8.07
CA TRP A 100 -9.67 3.03 -8.63
C TRP A 100 -9.64 3.40 -10.11
N ASP A 101 -8.63 4.16 -10.51
CA ASP A 101 -8.46 4.65 -11.88
C ASP A 101 -7.86 3.59 -12.82
N LEU A 102 -6.94 2.75 -12.32
CA LEU A 102 -6.27 1.74 -13.15
C LEU A 102 -7.02 0.41 -13.24
N LEU A 103 -7.73 -0.01 -12.19
CA LEU A 103 -8.53 -1.23 -12.17
C LEU A 103 -9.97 -0.86 -12.57
N ASP A 104 -10.13 -0.49 -13.84
CA ASP A 104 -11.36 0.10 -14.39
C ASP A 104 -12.37 -0.92 -14.92
N ASN A 105 -11.97 -2.17 -15.11
CA ASN A 105 -12.78 -3.25 -15.68
C ASN A 105 -12.59 -4.58 -14.94
N ARG A 106 -13.44 -5.57 -15.26
CA ARG A 106 -13.45 -6.89 -14.59
C ARG A 106 -12.10 -7.60 -14.66
N GLU A 107 -11.45 -7.62 -15.83
CA GLU A 107 -10.17 -8.28 -16.05
C GLU A 107 -9.07 -7.65 -15.18
N SER A 108 -8.95 -6.31 -15.21
CA SER A 108 -7.99 -5.59 -14.38
C SER A 108 -8.22 -5.77 -12.87
N LEU A 109 -9.49 -5.91 -12.46
CA LEU A 109 -9.84 -6.20 -11.07
C LEU A 109 -9.42 -7.61 -10.67
N ASP A 110 -9.72 -8.60 -11.52
CA ASP A 110 -9.34 -9.99 -11.29
C ASP A 110 -7.81 -10.14 -11.23
N ASP A 111 -7.06 -9.45 -12.10
CA ASP A 111 -5.59 -9.38 -12.05
C ASP A 111 -5.10 -8.81 -10.71
N GLY A 112 -5.69 -7.69 -10.26
CA GLY A 112 -5.35 -7.09 -8.97
C GLY A 112 -5.60 -8.03 -7.79
N LEU A 113 -6.75 -8.69 -7.76
CA LEU A 113 -7.09 -9.67 -6.74
C LEU A 113 -6.16 -10.88 -6.76
N GLN A 114 -5.80 -11.39 -7.94
CA GLN A 114 -4.84 -12.48 -8.09
C GLN A 114 -3.46 -12.07 -7.54
N MET A 115 -2.98 -10.87 -7.87
CA MET A 115 -1.70 -10.38 -7.35
C MET A 115 -1.72 -10.23 -5.83
N TYR A 116 -2.84 -9.80 -5.24
CA TYR A 116 -3.00 -9.75 -3.78
C TYR A 116 -2.92 -11.15 -3.16
N ILE A 117 -3.58 -12.14 -3.75
CA ILE A 117 -3.52 -13.55 -3.29
C ILE A 117 -2.09 -14.09 -3.40
N LEU A 118 -1.41 -13.85 -4.53
CA LEU A 118 -0.02 -14.27 -4.75
C LEU A 118 0.93 -13.61 -3.74
N GLY A 119 0.69 -12.33 -3.40
CA GLY A 119 1.42 -11.64 -2.35
C GLY A 119 1.24 -12.30 -0.98
N GLY A 120 0.01 -12.71 -0.65
CA GLY A 120 -0.27 -13.50 0.56
C GLY A 120 0.48 -14.84 0.58
N GLY A 121 0.66 -15.46 -0.59
CA GLY A 121 1.49 -16.65 -0.77
C GLY A 121 2.94 -16.46 -0.28
N VAL A 122 3.52 -15.27 -0.43
CA VAL A 122 4.87 -14.95 0.08
C VAL A 122 4.93 -15.07 1.60
N ALA A 123 3.92 -14.56 2.31
CA ALA A 123 3.84 -14.66 3.77
C ALA A 123 3.67 -16.12 4.22
N ILE A 124 2.90 -16.93 3.49
CA ILE A 124 2.74 -18.36 3.77
C ILE A 124 4.08 -19.09 3.62
N VAL A 125 4.77 -18.88 2.50
CA VAL A 125 6.09 -19.50 2.25
C VAL A 125 7.10 -19.05 3.31
N SER A 126 7.11 -17.77 3.68
CA SER A 126 7.97 -17.24 4.75
C SER A 126 7.71 -17.92 6.09
N THR A 127 6.43 -18.15 6.43
CA THR A 127 6.05 -18.84 7.67
C THR A 127 6.54 -20.29 7.68
N ILE A 128 6.34 -21.02 6.58
CA ILE A 128 6.80 -22.41 6.42
C ILE A 128 8.33 -22.48 6.49
N PHE A 129 9.02 -21.56 5.84
CA PHE A 129 10.49 -21.48 5.89
C PHE A 129 10.97 -21.26 7.32
N ASN A 130 10.38 -20.30 8.05
CA ASN A 130 10.73 -20.02 9.44
C ASN A 130 10.50 -21.23 10.35
N TYR A 131 9.44 -22.01 10.12
CA TYR A 131 9.20 -23.28 10.81
C TYR A 131 10.36 -24.27 10.63
N PHE A 132 10.73 -24.57 9.38
CA PHE A 132 11.83 -25.51 9.10
C PHE A 132 13.19 -24.99 9.53
N ALA A 133 13.42 -23.68 9.46
CA ALA A 133 14.66 -23.04 9.91
C ALA A 133 14.77 -22.92 11.44
N GLY A 134 13.73 -23.26 12.20
CA GLY A 134 13.70 -23.09 13.65
C GLY A 134 13.67 -21.62 14.09
N VAL A 135 13.31 -20.70 13.19
CA VAL A 135 13.26 -19.26 13.46
C VAL A 135 11.89 -18.92 14.04
N GLY A 136 11.78 -19.02 15.36
CA GLY A 136 10.59 -18.63 16.10
C GLY A 136 10.46 -17.12 16.28
N VAL A 137 9.23 -16.62 16.34
CA VAL A 137 8.96 -15.20 16.60
C VAL A 137 9.49 -14.82 17.97
N ARG A 138 10.38 -13.80 18.02
CA ARG A 138 11.10 -13.37 19.24
C ARG A 138 11.82 -14.53 19.97
N GLY A 139 12.25 -15.56 19.24
CA GLY A 139 12.88 -16.76 19.81
C GLY A 139 11.93 -17.70 20.56
N GLY A 140 10.61 -17.51 20.42
CA GLY A 140 9.59 -18.39 21.02
C GLY A 140 9.24 -19.61 20.16
N ILE A 141 8.28 -20.42 20.62
CA ILE A 141 7.81 -21.64 19.94
C ILE A 141 6.81 -21.40 18.80
N ARG A 142 6.42 -20.14 18.55
CA ARG A 142 5.45 -19.77 17.50
C ARG A 142 6.19 -19.32 16.25
N TYR A 143 5.67 -19.69 15.09
CA TYR A 143 6.22 -19.32 13.80
C TYR A 143 5.25 -18.42 13.05
N ALA A 144 5.78 -17.36 12.44
CA ALA A 144 5.03 -16.44 11.60
C ALA A 144 5.93 -15.98 10.45
N ALA A 145 5.33 -15.34 9.45
CA ALA A 145 6.07 -14.68 8.39
C ALA A 145 7.00 -13.61 8.96
N SER A 146 8.16 -13.42 8.34
CA SER A 146 9.13 -12.42 8.78
C SER A 146 8.50 -11.03 8.78
N GLY A 147 8.69 -10.26 9.85
CA GLY A 147 8.14 -8.91 10.00
C GLY A 147 6.68 -8.83 10.46
N PHE A 148 6.01 -9.95 10.71
CA PHE A 148 4.63 -9.97 11.22
C PHE A 148 4.58 -9.96 12.75
N ASP A 149 3.55 -9.34 13.32
CA ASP A 149 3.23 -9.48 14.74
C ASP A 149 2.62 -10.87 14.98
N PRO A 150 3.03 -11.60 16.04
CA PRO A 150 2.49 -12.90 16.38
C PRO A 150 1.09 -12.90 17.03
N ASN A 151 0.45 -11.73 17.21
CA ASN A 151 -0.83 -11.58 17.91
C ASN A 151 -1.97 -11.05 17.03
#